data_AF-A0A9J6GL26-F1
#
_entry.id   AF-A0A9J6GL26-F1
#
_cell.length_a   1.000
_cell.length_b   1.000
_cell.length_c   1.000
_cell.angle_alpha   90.00
_cell.angle_beta   90.00
_cell.angle_gamma   90.00
#
_symmetry.space_group_name_H-M   'P 1'
#
loop_
_entity.id
_entity.type
_entity.pdbx_description
1 polymer ?
#
loop_
_entity_poly.entity_id
_entity_poly.type
_entity_poly.pdbx_seq_one_letter_code
_entity_poly.pdbx_strand_id
1 'polypeptide(L)'
;MCGDFNAQHVAWGYEKTSARGKHIMADATAYGLTLLNAPMTHTRLGQTQKQADTTPDLSWVSHPKLAGWETYEDTLGSDHLPILIHLCTGRQHPQRRQRRRTLRTGTSIGAF
;
A
#
# COMPACT_ATOMS: atom_id res chain seq x y z
N MET A 1 4.52 6.75 -5.10
CA MET A 1 4.48 8.04 -4.38
C MET A 1 3.28 8.02 -3.46
N CYS A 2 3.41 8.51 -2.24
CA CYS A 2 2.30 8.66 -1.29
C CYS A 2 2.43 10.01 -0.58
N GLY A 3 1.30 10.61 -0.21
CA GLY A 3 1.27 11.83 0.58
C GLY A 3 -0.08 12.52 0.55
N ASP A 4 -0.20 13.59 1.33
CA ASP A 4 -1.35 14.48 1.34
C ASP A 4 -1.22 15.54 0.24
N PHE A 5 -2.15 15.52 -0.73
CA PHE A 5 -2.16 16.45 -1.86
C PHE A 5 -3.14 17.61 -1.66
N ASN A 6 -4.08 17.52 -0.73
CA ASN A 6 -5.15 18.49 -0.52
C ASN A 6 -5.75 19.01 -1.83
N ALA A 7 -6.13 18.08 -2.71
CA ALA A 7 -6.63 18.36 -4.06
C ALA A 7 -7.89 17.55 -4.34
N GLN A 8 -8.87 18.17 -4.99
CA GLN A 8 -10.14 17.53 -5.32
C GLN A 8 -10.12 16.99 -6.74
N HIS A 9 -10.49 15.73 -6.92
CA HIS A 9 -10.77 15.14 -8.23
C HIS A 9 -11.78 14.02 -8.08
N VAL A 10 -12.63 13.87 -9.10
CA VAL A 10 -13.65 12.79 -9.16
C VAL A 10 -13.06 11.39 -9.16
N ALA A 11 -11.77 11.25 -9.46
CA ALA A 11 -11.09 9.97 -9.57
C ALA A 11 -10.74 9.37 -8.20
N TRP A 12 -10.72 10.19 -7.16
CA TRP A 12 -10.49 9.78 -5.78
C TRP A 12 -11.63 10.21 -4.85
N GLY A 13 -12.85 10.32 -5.40
CA GLY A 13 -14.08 10.37 -4.59
C GLY A 13 -14.64 11.76 -4.28
N TYR A 14 -14.12 12.85 -4.86
CA TYR A 14 -14.76 14.17 -4.73
C TYR A 14 -15.86 14.39 -5.79
N GLU A 15 -16.87 15.19 -5.48
CA GLU A 15 -17.92 15.56 -6.44
C GLU A 15 -17.40 16.41 -7.61
N LYS A 16 -16.36 17.20 -7.34
CA LYS A 16 -15.80 18.18 -8.29
C LYS A 16 -14.31 18.00 -8.41
N THR A 17 -13.80 18.45 -9.55
CA THR A 17 -12.38 18.45 -9.84
C THR A 17 -11.82 19.85 -9.79
N SER A 18 -10.85 20.09 -8.91
CA SER A 18 -10.13 21.36 -8.82
C SER A 18 -9.01 21.45 -9.84
N ALA A 19 -8.49 22.66 -10.11
CA ALA A 19 -7.35 22.85 -11.02
C ALA A 19 -6.11 22.04 -10.57
N ARG A 20 -5.83 22.02 -9.26
CA ARG A 20 -4.75 21.23 -8.67
C ARG A 20 -4.97 19.73 -8.91
N GLY A 21 -6.19 19.24 -8.72
CA GLY A 21 -6.53 17.84 -9.01
C GLY A 21 -6.31 17.47 -10.48
N LYS A 22 -6.69 18.36 -11.41
CA LYS A 22 -6.44 18.16 -12.85
C LYS A 22 -4.95 17.99 -13.14
N HIS A 23 -4.10 18.87 -12.59
CA HIS A 23 -2.66 18.81 -12.80
C HIS A 23 -2.05 17.53 -12.22
N ILE A 24 -2.42 17.16 -10.99
CA ILE A 24 -1.94 15.92 -10.37
C ILE A 24 -2.29 14.69 -11.23
N MET A 25 -3.54 14.60 -11.70
CA MET A 25 -3.97 13.49 -12.55
C MET A 25 -3.22 13.49 -13.90
N ALA A 26 -3.07 14.66 -14.51
CA ALA A 26 -2.34 14.79 -15.78
C ALA A 26 -0.87 14.37 -15.65
N ASP A 27 -0.18 14.85 -14.61
CA ASP A 27 1.21 14.51 -14.34
C ASP A 27 1.36 13.02 -14.02
N ALA A 28 0.52 12.47 -13.13
CA ALA A 28 0.54 11.05 -12.81
C ALA A 28 0.36 10.19 -14.08
N THR A 29 -0.57 10.57 -14.95
CA THR A 29 -0.80 9.91 -16.24
C THR A 29 0.43 10.01 -17.15
N ALA A 30 1.01 11.22 -17.27
CA ALA A 30 2.20 11.45 -18.11
C ALA A 30 3.41 10.64 -17.66
N TYR A 31 3.57 10.40 -16.35
CA TYR A 31 4.63 9.57 -15.78
C TYR A 31 4.28 8.07 -15.69
N GLY A 32 3.13 7.64 -16.23
CA GLY A 32 2.72 6.23 -16.22
C GLY A 32 2.40 5.70 -14.81
N LEU A 33 1.92 6.57 -13.91
CA LEU A 33 1.50 6.20 -12.57
C LEU A 33 0.00 5.87 -12.54
N THR A 34 -0.33 4.83 -11.80
CA THR A 34 -1.71 4.41 -11.52
C THR A 34 -2.08 4.78 -10.09
N LEU A 35 -3.28 5.34 -9.91
CA LEU A 35 -3.85 5.61 -8.59
C LEU A 35 -4.23 4.29 -7.90
N LEU A 36 -3.78 4.10 -6.67
CA LEU A 36 -4.12 2.93 -5.84
C LEU A 36 -5.36 3.13 -4.98
N ASN A 37 -5.73 4.38 -4.68
CA ASN A 37 -6.89 4.70 -3.86
C ASN A 37 -8.16 4.03 -4.41
N ALA A 38 -8.91 3.37 -3.53
CA ALA A 38 -10.25 2.91 -3.86
C ALA A 38 -11.22 4.12 -3.89
N PRO A 39 -12.02 4.30 -4.96
CA PRO A 39 -12.86 5.49 -5.13
C PRO A 39 -13.89 5.77 -4.01
N MET A 40 -14.27 4.73 -3.25
CA MET A 40 -15.27 4.79 -2.18
C MET A 40 -14.65 4.72 -0.79
N THR A 41 -13.33 4.85 -0.67
CA THR A 41 -12.61 4.78 0.60
C THR A 41 -11.99 6.14 0.90
N HIS A 42 -12.45 6.77 1.98
CA HIS A 42 -11.94 8.04 2.45
C HIS A 42 -10.64 7.87 3.24
N THR A 43 -9.74 8.85 3.15
CA THR A 43 -8.47 8.86 3.91
C THR A 43 -8.47 9.87 5.05
N ARG A 44 -9.52 10.69 5.14
CA ARG A 44 -9.72 11.66 6.21
C ARG A 44 -11.18 11.70 6.62
N LEU A 45 -11.43 11.59 7.91
CA LEU A 45 -12.77 11.60 8.49
C LEU A 45 -13.15 13.00 8.96
N GLY A 46 -14.38 13.41 8.67
CA GLY A 46 -14.95 14.66 9.16
C GLY A 46 -15.00 14.67 10.69
N GLN A 47 -14.44 15.70 11.32
CA GLN A 47 -14.40 15.81 12.80
C GLN A 47 -15.68 16.41 13.39
N THR A 48 -16.58 16.91 12.54
CA THR A 48 -17.84 17.55 12.94
C THR A 48 -18.95 17.14 11.99
N GLN A 49 -20.21 17.26 12.42
CA GLN A 49 -21.38 16.93 11.60
C GLN A 49 -21.49 17.73 10.30
N LYS A 50 -20.75 18.85 10.16
CA LYS A 50 -20.75 19.71 8.97
C LYS A 50 -19.61 19.39 8.00
N GLN A 51 -18.69 18.52 8.38
CA GLN A 51 -17.55 18.12 7.55
C GLN A 51 -17.81 16.73 7.00
N ALA A 52 -17.79 16.63 5.67
CA ALA A 52 -17.81 15.33 5.00
C ALA A 52 -16.46 14.64 5.10
N ASP A 53 -16.47 13.32 5.00
CA ASP A 53 -15.26 12.53 4.80
C ASP A 53 -14.64 12.84 3.43
N THR A 54 -13.32 12.78 3.37
CA THR A 54 -12.55 13.25 2.21
C THR A 54 -11.36 12.35 1.93
N THR A 55 -10.76 12.52 0.74
CA THR A 55 -9.64 11.69 0.28
C THR A 55 -8.48 12.56 -0.20
N PRO A 56 -7.86 13.38 0.67
CA PRO A 56 -6.75 14.25 0.29
C PRO A 56 -5.42 13.49 0.14
N ASP A 57 -5.28 12.32 0.77
CA ASP A 57 -4.10 11.47 0.71
C ASP A 57 -4.16 10.51 -0.47
N LEU A 58 -3.17 10.58 -1.36
CA LEU A 58 -3.15 9.79 -2.59
C LEU A 58 -1.92 8.89 -2.65
N SER A 59 -2.13 7.68 -3.14
CA SER A 59 -1.10 6.68 -3.34
C SER A 59 -1.02 6.30 -4.81
N TRP A 60 0.16 6.43 -5.40
CA TRP A 60 0.42 6.22 -6.82
C TRP A 60 1.55 5.22 -7.03
N VAL A 61 1.41 4.35 -8.03
CA VAL A 61 2.40 3.30 -8.34
C VAL A 61 2.54 3.10 -9.85
N SER A 62 3.74 2.77 -10.32
CA SER A 62 3.97 2.42 -11.73
C SER A 62 3.60 0.97 -12.09
N HIS A 63 3.53 0.09 -11.10
CA HIS A 63 3.25 -1.35 -11.27
C HIS A 63 2.12 -1.80 -10.32
N PRO A 64 0.85 -1.50 -10.62
CA PRO A 64 -0.27 -1.72 -9.70
C PRO A 64 -0.48 -3.19 -9.32
N LYS A 65 -0.11 -4.14 -10.18
CA LYS A 65 -0.21 -5.59 -9.89
C LYS A 65 0.70 -6.05 -8.73
N LEU A 66 1.67 -5.23 -8.32
CA LEU A 66 2.61 -5.54 -7.25
C LEU A 66 2.25 -4.85 -5.93
N ALA A 67 1.12 -4.15 -5.87
CA ALA A 67 0.71 -3.37 -4.72
C ALA A 67 -0.74 -3.66 -4.32
N GLY A 68 -0.97 -4.01 -3.06
CA GLY A 68 -2.26 -3.90 -2.39
C GLY A 68 -2.37 -2.55 -1.68
N TRP A 69 -3.59 -2.07 -1.48
CA TRP A 69 -3.87 -0.78 -0.85
C TRP A 69 -5.13 -0.86 0.00
N GLU A 70 -5.07 -0.35 1.22
CA GLU A 70 -6.21 -0.15 2.10
C GLU A 70 -5.94 0.98 3.10
N THR A 71 -6.98 1.50 3.71
CA THR A 71 -6.86 2.34 4.91
C THR A 71 -6.87 1.47 6.14
N TYR A 72 -6.12 1.87 7.16
CA TYR A 72 -6.26 1.30 8.48
C TYR A 72 -7.63 1.67 9.08
N GLU A 73 -8.12 0.86 10.00
CA GLU A 73 -9.46 1.00 10.57
C GLU A 73 -9.59 2.12 11.62
N ASP A 74 -8.46 2.55 12.21
CA ASP A 74 -8.40 3.55 13.26
C ASP A 74 -7.55 4.76 12.82
N THR A 75 -7.96 5.97 13.16
CA THR A 75 -7.20 7.20 12.86
C THR A 75 -5.99 7.40 13.79
N LEU A 76 -5.85 6.57 14.83
CA LEU A 76 -4.80 6.65 15.84
C LEU A 76 -4.72 8.03 16.52
N GLY A 77 -5.88 8.68 16.69
CA GLY A 77 -6.01 10.01 17.28
C GLY A 77 -5.81 11.19 16.32
N SER A 78 -5.64 10.93 15.01
CA SER A 78 -5.69 11.95 13.95
C SER A 78 -7.11 12.11 13.38
N ASP A 79 -7.31 13.04 12.44
CA ASP A 79 -8.45 13.05 11.52
C ASP A 79 -8.16 12.31 10.21
N HIS A 80 -6.90 11.96 9.94
CA HIS A 80 -6.50 11.11 8.82
C HIS A 80 -6.42 9.63 9.21
N LEU A 81 -6.81 8.76 8.29
CA LEU A 81 -6.61 7.33 8.39
C LEU A 81 -5.22 6.97 7.83
N PRO A 82 -4.39 6.22 8.57
CA PRO A 82 -3.17 5.65 8.02
C PRO A 82 -3.48 4.81 6.77
N ILE A 83 -2.61 4.90 5.77
CA ILE A 83 -2.70 4.09 4.55
C ILE A 83 -1.72 2.92 4.65
N LEU A 84 -2.21 1.71 4.40
CA LEU A 84 -1.41 0.49 4.29
C LEU A 84 -1.18 0.15 2.82
N ILE A 85 0.10 -0.01 2.44
CA ILE A 85 0.50 -0.44 1.10
C ILE A 85 1.26 -1.75 1.22
N HIS A 86 0.72 -2.80 0.60
CA HIS A 86 1.29 -4.15 0.63
C HIS A 86 2.08 -4.38 -0.65
N LEU A 87 3.40 -4.53 -0.57
CA LEU A 87 4.25 -4.74 -1.75
C LEU A 87 4.56 -6.21 -1.95
N CYS A 88 4.20 -6.76 -3.12
CA CYS A 88 4.60 -8.09 -3.53
C CYS A 88 6.01 -8.04 -4.15
N THR A 89 7.05 -8.13 -3.33
CA THR A 89 8.41 -8.23 -3.83
C THR A 89 8.72 -9.68 -4.22
N GLY A 90 8.54 -10.00 -5.50
CA GLY A 90 8.92 -11.28 -6.09
C GLY A 90 10.45 -11.45 -6.16
N ARG A 91 11.09 -11.74 -5.03
CA ARG A 91 12.34 -12.51 -4.94
C ARG A 91 12.25 -13.38 -3.70
N GLN A 92 11.73 -14.59 -3.85
CA GLN A 92 12.18 -15.65 -2.98
C GLN A 92 13.67 -15.83 -3.30
N HIS A 93 14.56 -15.25 -2.51
CA HIS A 93 15.92 -15.76 -2.46
C HIS A 93 15.78 -17.25 -2.17
N PRO A 94 16.33 -18.16 -2.99
CA PRO A 94 16.35 -19.56 -2.62
C PRO A 94 17.04 -19.58 -1.26
N GLN A 95 16.29 -19.91 -0.20
CA GLN A 95 16.91 -20.19 1.07
C GLN A 95 17.93 -21.28 0.76
N ARG A 96 19.20 -20.93 0.90
CA ARG A 96 20.31 -21.86 0.74
C ARG A 96 20.03 -22.94 1.75
N ARG A 97 19.44 -24.05 1.29
CA ARG A 97 19.13 -25.24 2.09
C ARG A 97 20.45 -25.56 2.79
N GLN A 98 20.57 -25.20 4.06
CA GLN A 98 21.64 -25.71 4.89
C GLN A 98 21.37 -27.20 4.91
N ARG A 99 22.13 -27.93 4.09
CA ARG A 99 22.26 -29.38 4.23
C ARG A 99 22.71 -29.58 5.66
N ARG A 100 21.75 -29.85 6.56
CA ARG A 100 22.05 -30.46 7.85
C ARG A 100 22.79 -31.75 7.53
N ARG A 101 24.11 -31.69 7.67
CA ARG A 101 24.97 -32.87 7.68
C ARG A 101 24.52 -33.67 8.90
N THR A 102 23.69 -34.67 8.68
CA THR A 102 23.37 -35.66 9.71
C THR A 102 24.67 -36.41 10.00
N LEU A 103 25.30 -36.11 11.13
CA LEU A 103 26.33 -36.96 11.71
C LEU A 103 25.65 -38.27 12.11
N ARG A 104 25.79 -39.31 11.26
CA ARG A 104 25.54 -40.68 11.69
C ARG A 104 26.71 -41.10 12.58
N THR A 105 26.54 -40.95 13.89
CA THR A 105 27.29 -41.72 14.88
C THR A 105 26.71 -43.13 14.93
N GLY A 106 27.54 -44.15 14.75
CA GLY A 106 27.14 -45.54 14.90
C GLY A 106 28.15 -46.53 14.35
N THR A 107 29.38 -46.50 14.87
CA THR A 107 30.27 -47.65 14.82
C THR A 107 30.25 -48.31 16.20
N SER A 108 29.73 -49.52 16.30
CA SER A 108 30.23 -50.52 17.25
C SER A 108 29.98 -51.91 16.70
N ILE A 109 31.09 -52.56 16.37
CA ILE A 109 31.28 -53.98 16.07
C ILE A 109 31.04 -54.79 17.36
N GLY A 110 30.51 -56.02 17.25
CA GLY A 110 30.62 -57.00 18.32
C GLY A 110 29.77 -58.26 18.20
N ALA A 111 30.37 -59.30 17.61
CA ALA A 111 30.29 -60.75 17.89
C ALA A 111 28.94 -61.40 18.28
N PHE A 112 28.51 -62.40 17.49
CA PHE A 112 28.72 -63.84 17.77
C PHE A 112 28.76 -64.61 16.44
#